data_AF-A0A2E1E8D2-F1
#
_entry.id   AF-A0A2E1E8D2-F1
#
_cell.length_a   1.000
_cell.length_b   1.000
_cell.length_c   1.000
_cell.angle_alpha   90.00
_cell.angle_beta   90.00
_cell.angle_gamma   90.00
#
_symmetry.space_group_name_H-M   'P 1'
#
loop_
_entity.id
_entity.type
_entity.pdbx_description
1 polymer ?
#
loop_
_entity_poly.entity_id
_entity_poly.type
_entity_poly.pdbx_seq_one_letter_code
_entity_poly.pdbx_strand_id
1 'polypeptide(L)'
;MIITIEDYISWRKSNKGIYIRYIAGDTAVLSISKNGIDAQAMYINGALRECAIDADCWFTIETLGYQTEVEENINSGSIIMAPDDWRPSPLKS
;
A
#
# COMPACT_ATOMS: atom_id res chain seq x y z
N MET A 1 7.25 -10.70 -2.07
CA MET A 1 5.85 -10.93 -1.69
C MET A 1 5.00 -11.05 -2.96
N ILE A 2 4.00 -11.94 -2.95
CA ILE A 2 2.99 -12.04 -4.01
C ILE A 2 1.69 -11.47 -3.45
N ILE A 3 1.06 -10.57 -4.21
CA ILE A 3 -0.27 -10.00 -3.94
C ILE A 3 -1.21 -10.60 -4.98
N THR A 4 -2.32 -11.18 -4.55
CA THR A 4 -3.30 -11.82 -5.46
C THR A 4 -4.62 -11.06 -5.43
N ILE A 5 -5.52 -11.38 -6.35
CA ILE A 5 -6.87 -10.81 -6.33
C ILE A 5 -7.68 -11.22 -5.08
N GLU A 6 -7.30 -12.33 -4.44
CA GLU A 6 -7.94 -12.83 -3.22
C GLU A 6 -7.24 -12.30 -1.95
N ASP A 7 -5.94 -11.97 -2.05
CA ASP A 7 -5.10 -11.52 -0.94
C ASP A 7 -4.42 -10.18 -1.23
N TYR A 8 -4.88 -9.13 -0.54
CA TYR A 8 -4.32 -7.78 -0.64
C TYR A 8 -3.62 -7.35 0.66
N ILE A 9 -2.78 -6.32 0.57
CA ILE A 9 -2.21 -5.64 1.74
C ILE A 9 -3.25 -4.67 2.26
N SER A 10 -3.98 -5.07 3.30
CA SER A 10 -4.93 -4.19 3.99
C SER A 10 -4.30 -2.94 4.59
N TRP A 11 -5.11 -1.91 4.78
CA TRP A 11 -4.69 -0.62 5.34
C TRP A 11 -3.89 -0.79 6.62
N ARG A 12 -2.67 -0.25 6.60
CA ARG A 12 -1.73 -0.30 7.72
C ARG A 12 -0.77 0.89 7.67
N LYS A 13 -0.06 1.12 8.76
CA LYS A 13 1.07 2.06 8.80
C LYS A 13 2.25 1.45 9.54
N SER A 14 3.44 1.92 9.20
CA SER A 14 4.70 1.53 9.84
C SER A 14 5.35 2.74 10.49
N ASN A 15 6.02 2.54 11.63
CA ASN A 15 6.86 3.57 12.22
C ASN A 15 8.19 3.79 11.47
N LYS A 16 8.42 3.07 10.37
CA LYS A 16 9.55 3.25 9.45
C LYS A 16 9.04 3.50 8.04
N GLY A 17 9.87 4.15 7.22
CA GLY A 17 9.61 4.28 5.79
C GLY A 17 9.54 2.91 5.12
N ILE A 18 8.57 2.74 4.23
CA ILE A 18 8.37 1.53 3.44
C ILE A 18 8.84 1.76 2.01
N TYR A 19 9.46 0.74 1.45
CA TYR A 19 9.90 0.65 0.06
C TYR A 19 9.22 -0.55 -0.58
N ILE A 20 8.64 -0.32 -1.76
CA ILE A 20 8.02 -1.33 -2.60
C ILE A 20 8.69 -1.27 -3.97
N ARG A 21 9.14 -2.43 -4.44
CA ARG A 21 9.70 -2.58 -5.79
C ARG A 21 8.94 -3.65 -6.57
N TYR A 22 8.36 -3.24 -7.69
CA TYR A 22 7.75 -4.15 -8.65
C TYR A 22 8.78 -5.14 -9.22
N ILE A 23 8.42 -6.41 -9.24
CA ILE A 23 9.21 -7.48 -9.83
C ILE A 23 8.56 -7.94 -11.15
N ALA A 24 7.31 -8.40 -11.09
CA ALA A 24 6.60 -9.01 -12.22
C ALA A 24 5.08 -9.09 -11.99
N GLY A 25 4.34 -9.47 -13.04
CA GLY A 25 2.90 -9.74 -12.99
C GLY A 25 2.03 -8.59 -13.50
N ASP A 26 0.82 -8.51 -12.94
CA ASP A 26 -0.16 -7.49 -13.28
C ASP A 26 0.14 -6.15 -12.60
N THR A 27 -0.50 -5.07 -13.06
CA THR A 27 -0.40 -3.77 -12.38
C THR A 27 -1.03 -3.85 -11.00
N ALA A 28 -0.34 -3.33 -9.98
CA ALA A 28 -0.91 -3.09 -8.66
C ALA A 28 -1.26 -1.62 -8.45
N VAL A 29 -2.17 -1.35 -7.52
CA VAL A 29 -2.46 0.00 -7.02
C VAL A 29 -1.93 0.10 -5.60
N LEU A 30 -1.10 1.11 -5.37
CA LEU A 30 -0.72 1.57 -4.04
C LEU A 30 -1.55 2.80 -3.72
N SER A 31 -2.33 2.72 -2.64
CA SER A 31 -3.04 3.88 -2.09
C SER A 31 -2.38 4.32 -0.78
N ILE A 32 -2.16 5.62 -0.62
CA ILE A 32 -1.50 6.23 0.54
C ILE A 32 -2.38 7.34 1.09
N SER A 33 -2.60 7.35 2.40
CA SER A 33 -3.21 8.45 3.15
C SER A 33 -2.22 8.98 4.18
N LYS A 34 -1.68 10.18 3.91
CA LYS A 34 -0.65 10.80 4.78
C LYS A 34 -1.23 11.33 6.09
N ASN A 35 -2.49 11.77 6.08
CA ASN A 35 -3.16 12.43 7.20
C ASN A 35 -4.33 11.61 7.77
N GLY A 36 -4.66 10.46 7.18
CA GLY A 36 -5.83 9.65 7.54
C GLY A 36 -7.18 10.24 7.10
N ILE A 37 -7.19 11.30 6.30
CA ILE A 37 -8.40 12.03 5.85
C ILE A 37 -8.66 11.76 4.37
N ASP A 38 -7.65 11.99 3.53
CA ASP A 38 -7.69 11.74 2.09
C ASP A 38 -6.62 10.74 1.66
N ALA A 39 -6.82 10.08 0.52
CA ALA A 39 -5.86 9.15 -0.05
C ALA A 39 -5.58 9.45 -1.52
N GLN A 40 -4.34 9.17 -1.92
CA GLN A 40 -3.89 9.21 -3.30
C GLN A 40 -3.51 7.80 -3.74
N ALA A 41 -3.86 7.46 -4.97
CA ALA A 41 -3.56 6.17 -5.57
C ALA A 41 -2.55 6.33 -6.71
N MET A 42 -1.63 5.37 -6.83
CA MET A 42 -0.69 5.28 -7.94
C MET A 42 -0.53 3.84 -8.41
N TYR A 43 -0.21 3.68 -9.69
CA TYR A 43 0.07 2.36 -10.27
C TYR A 43 1.49 1.92 -10.00
N ILE A 44 1.67 0.66 -9.61
CA ILE A 44 2.95 -0.03 -9.50
C ILE A 44 2.99 -1.08 -10.60
N ASN A 45 3.91 -0.91 -11.56
CA ASN A 45 4.04 -1.81 -12.70
C ASN A 45 5.42 -1.65 -13.38
N GLY A 46 5.58 -2.21 -14.58
CA GLY A 46 6.85 -2.12 -15.32
C GLY A 46 7.35 -0.70 -15.63
N ALA A 47 6.48 0.31 -15.62
CA ALA A 47 6.82 1.72 -15.85
C ALA A 47 7.15 2.48 -14.55
N LEU A 48 6.35 2.28 -13.49
CA LEU A 48 6.67 2.77 -12.15
C LEU A 48 7.06 1.59 -11.26
N ARG A 49 8.36 1.30 -11.23
CA ARG A 49 8.89 0.10 -10.58
C ARG A 49 9.15 0.25 -9.09
N GLU A 50 9.29 1.47 -8.58
CA GLU A 50 9.74 1.71 -7.21
C GLU A 50 8.90 2.79 -6.57
N CYS A 51 8.50 2.56 -5.33
CA CYS A 51 7.69 3.48 -4.54
C CYS A 51 8.21 3.53 -3.11
N ALA A 52 8.29 4.74 -2.56
CA ALA A 52 8.60 4.97 -1.15
C ALA A 52 7.38 5.55 -0.44
N ILE A 53 7.12 5.06 0.77
CA ILE A 53 6.04 5.50 1.64
C ILE A 53 6.70 6.03 2.92
N ASP A 54 6.39 7.27 3.27
CA ASP A 54 6.91 7.91 4.48
C ASP A 54 6.43 7.16 5.73
N ALA A 55 7.22 7.22 6.81
CA ALA A 55 6.81 6.67 8.10
C ALA A 55 5.47 7.29 8.58
N ASP A 56 4.71 6.52 9.34
CA ASP A 56 3.41 6.88 9.91
C ASP A 56 2.29 7.20 8.91
N CYS A 57 2.53 7.03 7.61
CA CYS A 57 1.49 7.12 6.60
C CYS A 57 0.70 5.81 6.50
N TRP A 58 -0.62 5.92 6.38
CA TRP A 58 -1.47 4.77 6.07
C TRP A 58 -1.29 4.39 4.61
N PHE A 59 -1.23 3.08 4.31
CA PHE A 59 -1.19 2.58 2.95
C PHE A 59 -1.88 1.22 2.80
N THR A 60 -2.29 0.91 1.57
CA THR A 60 -2.83 -0.39 1.12
C THR A 60 -2.29 -0.71 -0.26
N ILE A 61 -2.16 -1.99 -0.60
CA ILE A 61 -1.74 -2.43 -1.94
C ILE A 61 -2.63 -3.57 -2.40
N GLU A 62 -3.17 -3.44 -3.61
CA GLU A 62 -3.99 -4.47 -4.26
C GLU A 62 -3.54 -4.67 -5.72
N THR A 63 -3.67 -5.87 -6.25
CA THR A 63 -3.44 -6.12 -7.68
C THR A 63 -4.70 -5.80 -8.49
N LEU A 64 -4.53 -5.30 -9.72
CA LEU A 64 -5.63 -5.10 -10.67
C LEU A 64 -5.88 -6.32 -11.57
N GLY A 65 -5.03 -7.34 -11.47
CA GLY A 65 -5.14 -8.58 -12.23
C GLY A 65 -5.18 -9.80 -11.34
N TYR A 66 -4.59 -10.90 -11.79
CA TYR A 66 -4.54 -12.14 -11.02
C TYR A 66 -3.51 -12.06 -9.89
N GLN A 67 -2.31 -11.57 -10.20
CA GLN A 67 -1.25 -11.42 -9.21
C GLN A 67 -0.20 -10.37 -9.58
N THR A 68 0.40 -9.76 -8.57
CA THR A 68 1.57 -8.90 -8.70
C THR A 68 2.65 -9.36 -7.72
N GLU A 69 3.87 -9.52 -8.22
CA GLU A 69 5.05 -9.80 -7.40
C GLU A 69 5.81 -8.51 -7.09
N VAL A 70 6.09 -8.29 -5.81
CA VAL A 70 6.85 -7.13 -5.32
C VAL A 70 7.93 -7.55 -4.33
N GLU A 71 9.04 -6.85 -4.31
CA GLU A 71 9.96 -6.81 -3.16
C GLU A 71 9.53 -5.67 -2.22
N GLU A 72 9.60 -5.91 -0.92
CA GLU A 72 9.09 -4.97 0.09
C GLU A 72 9.85 -5.07 1.42
N ASN A 73 9.75 -4.03 2.24
CA ASN A 73 10.25 -4.00 3.63
C ASN A 73 9.18 -3.60 4.66
N ILE A 74 7.90 -3.81 4.36
CA ILE A 74 6.73 -3.51 5.19
C ILE A 74 6.97 -3.99 6.62
N ASN A 75 7.45 -5.22 6.79
CA ASN A 75 7.64 -5.84 8.11
C ASN A 75 8.94 -5.44 8.83
N SER A 76 9.68 -4.44 8.34
CA SER A 76 10.95 -3.99 8.95
C SER A 76 10.77 -3.07 10.18
N GLY A 77 9.54 -2.59 10.41
CA GLY A 77 9.15 -1.72 11.52
C GLY A 77 8.00 -2.31 12.35
N SER A 78 7.54 -1.53 13.33
CA SER A 78 6.30 -1.85 14.05
C SER A 78 5.12 -1.47 13.16
N ILE A 79 4.25 -2.44 12.90
CA ILE A 79 3.05 -2.26 12.08
C ILE A 79 1.84 -2.05 12.97
N ILE A 80 1.04 -1.05 12.61
CA ILE A 80 -0.31 -0.85 13.12
C ILE A 80 -1.28 -1.15 11.99
N MET A 81 -2.11 -2.17 12.18
CA MET A 81 -3.20 -2.51 11.27
C MET A 81 -4.38 -1.56 11.51
N ALA A 82 -5.01 -1.12 10.44
CA ALA A 82 -6.24 -0.35 10.56
C ALA A 82 -7.41 -1.28 10.98
N PRO A 83 -8.44 -0.76 11.68
CA PRO A 83 -9.70 -1.48 11.84
C PRO A 83 -10.33 -1.88 10.50
N ASP A 84 -11.15 -2.93 10.49
CA ASP A 84 -11.77 -3.47 9.26
C ASP A 84 -12.65 -2.46 8.51
N ASP A 85 -13.26 -1.51 9.23
CA ASP A 85 -14.12 -0.46 8.68
C ASP A 85 -13.37 0.85 8.37
N TRP A 86 -12.05 0.85 8.59
CA TRP A 86 -11.23 2.03 8.39
C TRP A 86 -11.15 2.40 6.92
N ARG A 87 -11.30 3.70 6.68
CA ARG A 87 -11.10 4.33 5.39
C ARG A 87 -10.70 5.79 5.61
N PRO A 88 -9.92 6.38 4.70
CA PRO A 88 -9.74 7.83 4.68
C PRO A 88 -11.11 8.48 4.68
N SER A 89 -11.38 9.28 5.72
CA SER A 89 -12.69 9.86 5.95
C SER A 89 -12.54 11.38 5.98
N PRO A 90 -13.28 12.12 5.12
CA PRO A 90 -13.28 13.58 5.16
C PRO A 90 -13.60 14.08 6.58
N LEU A 91 -13.00 15.21 6.95
CA LEU A 91 -13.41 15.91 8.17
C LEU A 91 -14.90 16.23 8.06
N LYS A 92 -15.67 15.93 9.10
CA LYS A 92 -17.07 16.33 9.17
C LYS A 92 -17.11 17.87 9.08
N SER A 93 -17.78 18.36 8.03
CA SER A 93 -18.07 19.79 7.82
C SER A 93 -18.95 20.35 8.91
#